data_AF-A0A947NVQ3-F1
#
_entry.id   AF-A0A947NVQ3-F1
#
_cell.length_a   1.000
_cell.length_b   1.000
_cell.length_c   1.000
_cell.angle_alpha   90.00
_cell.angle_beta   90.00
_cell.angle_gamma   90.00
#
_symmetry.space_group_name_H-M   'P 1'
#
loop_
_entity.id
_entity.type
_entity.pdbx_description
1 polymer ?
#
loop_
_entity_poly.entity_id
_entity_poly.type
_entity_poly.pdbx_seq_one_letter_code
_entity_poly.pdbx_strand_id
1 'polypeptide(L)'
;IPEDERKDFYLYVDEFQNFATEAFANILSEARKYRLNLILAHQYIEQLSDEVRAAVFGNVGTMITFRIGASDSEDMEKEYAPAFTAENLVNIEKYNFFIKLMIDGVSSSPFSAIGLPPVEGGDDNEAKVIKVSRERYAKPRDVVEERILRWSGVEIPQKKEKKPYN
;
A
#
# COMPACT_ATOMS: atom_id res chain seq x y z
N ILE A 1 -21.36 -12.93 -22.75
CA ILE A 1 -20.90 -14.14 -22.04
C ILE A 1 -21.83 -14.35 -20.84
N PRO A 2 -22.59 -15.46 -20.81
CA PRO A 2 -23.34 -15.92 -19.63
C PRO A 2 -22.47 -15.90 -18.36
N GLU A 3 -23.08 -15.73 -17.19
CA GLU A 3 -22.31 -15.55 -15.93
C GLU A 3 -21.46 -16.77 -15.58
N ASP A 4 -21.98 -17.97 -15.83
CA ASP A 4 -21.34 -19.27 -15.64
C ASP A 4 -20.14 -19.48 -16.58
N GLU A 5 -20.14 -18.83 -17.75
CA GLU A 5 -19.03 -18.88 -18.72
C GLU A 5 -17.96 -17.81 -18.48
N ARG A 6 -18.20 -16.84 -17.57
CA ARG A 6 -17.21 -15.81 -17.25
C ARG A 6 -16.06 -16.43 -16.45
N LYS A 7 -14.84 -15.97 -16.72
CA LYS A 7 -13.65 -16.35 -15.95
C LYS A 7 -13.45 -15.36 -14.80
N ASP A 8 -12.99 -15.88 -13.66
CA ASP A 8 -12.60 -15.03 -12.55
C ASP A 8 -11.45 -14.11 -12.97
N PHE A 9 -11.62 -12.83 -12.68
CA PHE A 9 -10.60 -11.81 -12.90
C PHE A 9 -10.25 -11.17 -11.56
N TYR A 10 -8.96 -10.98 -11.29
CA TYR A 10 -8.47 -10.43 -10.03
C TYR A 10 -7.81 -9.09 -10.28
N LEU A 11 -8.27 -8.06 -9.57
CA LEU A 11 -7.71 -6.73 -9.61
C LEU A 11 -7.18 -6.37 -8.23
N TYR A 12 -5.87 -6.18 -8.15
CA TYR A 12 -5.16 -5.71 -6.97
C TYR A 12 -4.91 -4.21 -7.12
N VAL A 13 -5.41 -3.42 -6.17
CA VAL A 13 -5.24 -1.98 -6.15
C VAL A 13 -4.54 -1.61 -4.86
N ASP A 14 -3.25 -1.32 -4.99
CA ASP A 14 -2.46 -0.76 -3.90
C ASP A 14 -2.66 0.77 -3.85
N GLU A 15 -2.55 1.34 -2.65
CA GLU A 15 -2.82 2.75 -2.39
C GLU A 15 -4.18 3.20 -2.97
N PHE A 16 -5.22 2.45 -2.64
CA PHE A 16 -6.58 2.57 -3.20
C PHE A 16 -7.16 3.99 -3.16
N GLN A 17 -6.77 4.80 -2.18
CA GLN A 17 -7.18 6.22 -2.10
C GLN A 17 -6.87 7.01 -3.38
N ASN A 18 -5.83 6.63 -4.14
CA ASN A 18 -5.49 7.29 -5.41
C ASN A 18 -6.50 6.98 -6.53
N PHE A 19 -7.34 5.97 -6.35
CA PHE A 19 -8.34 5.48 -7.31
C PHE A 19 -9.77 5.56 -6.77
N ALA A 20 -9.94 5.97 -5.51
CA ALA A 20 -11.18 6.01 -4.74
C ALA A 20 -12.15 7.10 -5.23
N THR A 21 -12.67 6.92 -6.44
CA THR A 21 -13.70 7.77 -7.05
C THR A 21 -15.10 7.17 -6.84
N GLU A 22 -16.16 7.98 -7.00
CA GLU A 22 -17.55 7.50 -6.99
C GLU A 22 -17.80 6.37 -7.99
N ALA A 23 -17.12 6.40 -9.14
CA ALA A 23 -17.19 5.32 -10.13
C ALA A 23 -16.70 3.97 -9.54
N PHE A 24 -15.70 4.01 -8.66
CA PHE A 24 -15.17 2.81 -8.01
C PHE A 24 -16.15 2.23 -6.98
N ALA A 25 -16.93 3.08 -6.29
CA ALA A 25 -18.00 2.64 -5.40
C ALA A 25 -19.09 1.84 -6.15
N ASN A 26 -19.43 2.29 -7.37
CA ASN A 26 -20.34 1.54 -8.25
C ASN A 26 -19.72 0.21 -8.70
N ILE A 27 -18.43 0.20 -9.07
CA ILE A 27 -17.71 -1.04 -9.43
C ILE A 27 -17.77 -2.05 -8.28
N LEU A 28 -17.49 -1.62 -7.05
CA LEU A 28 -17.54 -2.48 -5.85
C LEU A 28 -18.90 -3.16 -5.66
N SER A 29 -19.98 -2.43 -5.91
CA SER A 29 -21.35 -2.93 -5.75
C SER A 29 -21.78 -3.89 -6.87
N GLU A 30 -21.15 -3.81 -8.04
CA GLU A 30 -21.51 -4.64 -9.21
C GLU A 30 -20.51 -5.75 -9.54
N ALA A 31 -19.33 -5.73 -8.95
CA ALA A 31 -18.19 -6.58 -9.30
C ALA A 31 -18.53 -8.08 -9.37
N ARG A 32 -19.41 -8.56 -8.47
CA ARG A 32 -19.86 -9.96 -8.42
C ARG A 32 -20.47 -10.42 -9.74
N LYS A 33 -21.30 -9.58 -10.39
CA LYS A 33 -21.93 -9.90 -11.69
C LYS A 33 -20.88 -10.21 -12.75
N TYR A 34 -19.71 -9.57 -12.66
CA TYR A 34 -18.64 -9.67 -13.64
C TYR A 34 -17.56 -10.71 -13.27
N ARG A 35 -17.73 -11.46 -12.17
CA ARG A 35 -16.68 -12.32 -11.59
C ARG A 35 -15.36 -11.57 -11.37
N LEU A 36 -15.49 -10.28 -11.03
CA LEU A 36 -14.38 -9.40 -10.70
C LEU A 36 -14.12 -9.49 -9.19
N ASN A 37 -12.93 -9.99 -8.84
CA ASN A 37 -12.42 -10.07 -7.49
C ASN A 37 -11.55 -8.85 -7.23
N LEU A 38 -11.96 -8.01 -6.29
CA LEU A 38 -11.26 -6.78 -5.94
C LEU A 38 -10.47 -7.00 -4.65
N ILE A 39 -9.19 -6.65 -4.68
CA ILE A 39 -8.31 -6.63 -3.52
C ILE A 39 -7.80 -5.20 -3.39
N LEU A 40 -8.26 -4.51 -2.35
CA LEU A 40 -7.97 -3.10 -2.12
C LEU A 40 -7.06 -2.97 -0.90
N ALA A 41 -5.92 -2.32 -1.07
CA ALA A 41 -5.05 -1.94 0.05
C ALA A 41 -5.07 -0.41 0.19
N HIS A 42 -5.28 0.08 1.41
CA HIS A 42 -5.21 1.50 1.73
C HIS A 42 -4.56 1.70 3.10
N GLN A 43 -4.08 2.91 3.38
CA GLN A 43 -3.41 3.24 4.64
C GLN A 43 -4.32 3.97 5.65
N TYR A 44 -5.13 4.93 5.17
CA TYR A 44 -5.94 5.79 6.03
C TYR A 44 -7.39 5.83 5.56
N ILE A 45 -8.34 5.60 6.47
CA ILE A 45 -9.78 5.62 6.13
C ILE A 45 -10.21 7.04 5.78
N GLU A 46 -9.64 8.04 6.46
CA GLU A 46 -9.93 9.48 6.24
C GLU A 46 -9.62 9.99 4.83
N GLN A 47 -8.83 9.25 4.05
CA GLN A 47 -8.54 9.60 2.66
C GLN A 47 -9.67 9.21 1.69
N LEU A 48 -10.65 8.43 2.15
CA LEU A 48 -11.81 8.02 1.37
C LEU A 48 -12.97 8.98 1.60
N SER A 49 -13.71 9.31 0.54
CA SER A 49 -14.99 10.01 0.70
C SER A 49 -15.99 9.13 1.45
N ASP A 50 -16.98 9.75 2.09
CA ASP A 50 -18.02 9.03 2.84
C ASP A 50 -18.74 7.98 2.00
N GLU A 51 -18.99 8.29 0.73
CA GLU A 51 -19.65 7.40 -0.22
C GLU A 51 -18.79 6.18 -0.55
N VAL A 52 -17.50 6.38 -0.81
CA VAL A 52 -16.56 5.29 -1.09
C VAL A 52 -16.36 4.44 0.16
N ARG A 53 -16.22 5.08 1.34
CA ARG A 53 -16.11 4.40 2.63
C ARG A 53 -17.32 3.49 2.88
N ALA A 54 -18.53 4.01 2.69
CA ALA A 54 -19.77 3.25 2.83
C ALA A 54 -19.84 2.08 1.82
N ALA A 55 -19.42 2.30 0.56
CA ALA A 55 -19.41 1.26 -0.45
C ALA A 55 -18.39 0.16 -0.15
N VAL A 56 -17.21 0.51 0.38
CA VAL A 56 -16.19 -0.47 0.80
C VAL A 56 -16.72 -1.31 1.96
N PHE A 57 -17.13 -0.70 3.07
CA PHE A 57 -17.60 -1.46 4.24
C PHE A 57 -18.90 -2.22 3.98
N GLY A 58 -19.76 -1.74 3.08
CA GLY A 58 -21.01 -2.43 2.73
C GLY A 58 -20.84 -3.64 1.81
N ASN A 59 -19.77 -3.71 1.00
CA ASN A 59 -19.61 -4.73 -0.04
C ASN A 59 -18.43 -5.69 0.18
N VAL A 60 -17.43 -5.30 0.97
CA VAL A 60 -16.24 -6.13 1.21
C VAL A 60 -16.55 -7.22 2.24
N GLY A 61 -16.45 -8.47 1.81
CA GLY A 61 -16.73 -9.62 2.67
C GLY A 61 -15.56 -10.04 3.55
N THR A 62 -14.33 -9.86 3.07
CA THR A 62 -13.11 -10.23 3.80
C THR A 62 -12.31 -8.97 4.11
N MET A 63 -12.04 -8.74 5.40
CA MET A 63 -11.22 -7.63 5.87
C MET A 63 -9.97 -8.14 6.56
N ILE A 64 -8.83 -7.53 6.24
CA ILE A 64 -7.53 -7.78 6.83
C ILE A 64 -7.01 -6.45 7.35
N THR A 65 -6.72 -6.37 8.64
CA THR A 65 -6.25 -5.14 9.29
C THR A 65 -4.93 -5.40 9.99
N PHE A 66 -3.88 -4.76 9.49
CA PHE A 66 -2.61 -4.62 10.20
C PHE A 66 -2.73 -3.53 11.26
N ARG A 67 -1.62 -3.22 11.95
CA ARG A 67 -1.58 -2.11 12.90
C ARG A 67 -2.02 -0.80 12.23
N ILE A 68 -3.02 -0.16 12.82
CA ILE A 68 -3.57 1.14 12.39
C ILE A 68 -3.48 2.19 13.50
N GLY A 69 -3.74 3.45 13.14
CA GLY A 69 -3.83 4.55 14.09
C GLY A 69 -5.14 4.56 14.88
N ALA A 70 -5.17 5.34 15.97
CA ALA A 70 -6.35 5.46 16.84
C ALA A 70 -7.61 5.94 16.11
N SER A 71 -7.46 6.90 15.18
CA SER A 71 -8.60 7.42 14.41
C SER A 71 -9.28 6.34 13.56
N ASP A 72 -8.49 5.53 12.83
CA ASP A 72 -9.03 4.46 12.00
C ASP A 72 -9.57 3.29 12.84
N SER A 73 -9.02 3.10 14.04
CA SER A 73 -9.43 2.00 14.93
C SER A 73 -10.86 2.12 15.44
N GLU A 74 -11.39 3.34 15.59
CA GLU A 74 -12.78 3.56 16.03
C GLU A 74 -13.79 3.10 14.97
N ASP A 75 -13.48 3.34 13.70
CA ASP A 75 -14.30 2.85 12.59
C ASP A 75 -14.13 1.34 12.42
N MET A 76 -12.90 0.82 12.57
CA MET A 76 -12.64 -0.60 12.38
C MET A 76 -13.15 -1.48 13.50
N GLU A 77 -13.18 -1.00 14.75
CA GLU A 77 -13.72 -1.75 15.89
C GLU A 77 -15.15 -2.24 15.62
N LYS A 78 -15.97 -1.45 14.92
CA LYS A 78 -17.35 -1.83 14.54
C LYS A 78 -17.40 -3.11 13.71
N GLU A 79 -16.39 -3.35 12.88
CA GLU A 79 -16.30 -4.54 12.03
C GLU A 79 -15.77 -5.77 12.76
N TYR A 80 -14.93 -5.55 13.77
CA TYR A 80 -14.28 -6.58 14.55
C TYR A 80 -14.98 -6.90 15.88
N ALA A 81 -15.96 -6.09 16.28
CA ALA A 81 -16.71 -6.28 17.50
C ALA A 81 -17.52 -7.60 17.47
N PRO A 82 -17.65 -8.29 18.62
CA PRO A 82 -17.06 -7.98 19.92
C PRO A 82 -15.65 -8.59 20.13
N ALA A 83 -15.05 -9.21 19.10
CA ALA A 83 -13.84 -10.01 19.25
C ALA A 83 -12.58 -9.17 19.55
N PHE A 84 -12.47 -8.00 18.92
CA PHE A 84 -11.36 -7.08 19.12
C PHE A 84 -11.85 -5.67 19.37
N THR A 85 -11.11 -4.94 20.19
CA THR A 85 -11.35 -3.52 20.49
C THR A 85 -10.45 -2.62 19.65
N ALA A 86 -10.75 -1.31 19.65
CA ALA A 86 -9.88 -0.29 19.08
C ALA A 86 -8.43 -0.37 19.65
N GLU A 87 -8.30 -0.61 20.96
CA GLU A 87 -7.00 -0.78 21.61
C GLU A 87 -6.23 -2.00 21.07
N ASN A 88 -6.90 -3.10 20.74
CA ASN A 88 -6.24 -4.24 20.13
C ASN A 88 -5.70 -3.89 18.75
N LEU A 89 -6.46 -3.15 17.92
CA LEU A 89 -6.08 -2.75 16.56
C LEU A 89 -4.84 -1.83 16.53
N VAL A 90 -4.73 -0.90 17.49
CA VAL A 90 -3.59 0.03 17.58
C VAL A 90 -2.30 -0.67 18.05
N ASN A 91 -2.44 -1.77 18.79
CA ASN A 91 -1.35 -2.51 19.41
C ASN A 91 -0.96 -3.79 18.65
N ILE A 92 -1.45 -4.00 17.43
CA ILE A 92 -1.05 -5.15 16.60
C ILE A 92 0.46 -5.14 16.40
N GLU A 93 1.09 -6.29 16.68
CA GLU A 93 2.53 -6.48 16.50
C GLU A 93 2.92 -6.53 15.02
N LYS A 94 4.20 -6.25 14.74
CA LYS A 94 4.74 -6.35 13.38
C LYS A 94 4.47 -7.74 12.81
N TYR A 95 4.10 -7.80 11.53
CA TYR A 95 3.74 -9.02 10.79
C TYR A 95 2.48 -9.75 11.29
N ASN A 96 1.80 -9.25 12.31
CA ASN A 96 0.51 -9.79 12.74
C ASN A 96 -0.61 -8.95 12.13
N PHE A 97 -1.79 -9.54 12.02
CA PHE A 97 -3.00 -8.85 11.58
C PHE A 97 -4.24 -9.51 12.18
N PHE A 98 -5.34 -8.76 12.20
CA PHE A 98 -6.67 -9.33 12.41
C PHE A 98 -7.37 -9.53 11.09
N ILE A 99 -8.19 -10.57 11.01
CA ILE A 99 -8.91 -10.94 9.81
C ILE A 99 -10.33 -11.36 10.14
N LYS A 100 -11.27 -10.90 9.32
CA LYS A 100 -12.65 -11.35 9.26
C LYS A 100 -12.87 -11.91 7.86
N LEU A 101 -13.05 -13.21 7.74
CA LEU A 101 -13.18 -13.89 6.44
C LEU A 101 -14.64 -13.98 6.03
N MET A 102 -14.90 -13.91 4.72
CA MET A 102 -16.14 -14.43 4.13
C MET A 102 -15.88 -15.82 3.56
N ILE A 103 -16.49 -16.83 4.16
CA ILE A 103 -16.38 -18.24 3.79
C ILE A 103 -17.76 -18.70 3.33
N ASP A 104 -17.89 -19.10 2.06
CA ASP A 104 -19.15 -19.57 1.47
C ASP A 104 -20.33 -18.60 1.72
N GLY A 105 -20.06 -17.29 1.66
CA GLY A 105 -21.05 -16.24 1.89
C GLY A 105 -21.36 -15.93 3.35
N VAL A 106 -20.73 -16.64 4.30
CA VAL A 106 -20.89 -16.43 5.74
C VAL A 106 -19.65 -15.73 6.29
N SER A 107 -19.86 -14.69 7.09
CA SER A 107 -18.75 -14.01 7.77
C SER A 107 -18.28 -14.83 8.97
N SER A 108 -16.97 -15.04 9.08
CA SER A 108 -16.36 -15.69 10.23
C SER A 108 -16.37 -14.78 11.45
N SER A 109 -16.27 -15.37 12.65
CA SER A 109 -15.78 -14.60 13.80
C SER A 109 -14.38 -14.07 13.46
N PRO A 110 -14.04 -12.82 13.80
CA PRO A 110 -12.70 -12.32 13.56
C PRO A 110 -11.65 -13.05 14.40
N PHE A 111 -10.45 -13.20 13.85
CA PHE A 111 -9.33 -13.86 14.53
C PHE A 111 -8.00 -13.23 14.14
N SER A 112 -6.94 -13.52 14.90
CA SER A 112 -5.58 -13.06 14.61
C SER A 112 -4.81 -14.06 13.75
N ALA A 113 -3.92 -13.55 12.92
CA ALA A 113 -3.03 -14.35 12.09
C ALA A 113 -1.67 -13.67 11.91
N ILE A 114 -0.68 -14.48 11.52
CA ILE A 114 0.70 -14.05 11.26
C ILE A 114 0.92 -14.07 9.74
N GLY A 115 1.43 -12.97 9.22
CA GLY A 115 1.80 -12.81 7.81
C GLY A 115 2.97 -13.70 7.42
N LEU A 116 3.04 -13.99 6.12
CA LEU A 116 4.19 -14.70 5.57
C LEU A 116 5.44 -13.83 5.68
N PRO A 117 6.63 -14.43 5.89
CA PRO A 117 7.88 -13.70 5.75
C PRO A 117 7.99 -13.13 4.32
N PRO A 118 8.76 -12.03 4.13
CA PRO A 118 9.10 -11.57 2.79
C PRO A 118 9.67 -12.74 1.97
N VAL A 119 9.29 -12.83 0.69
CA VAL A 119 9.80 -13.87 -0.20
C VAL A 119 11.32 -13.79 -0.23
N GLU A 120 12.00 -14.87 0.14
CA GLU A 120 13.45 -14.94 0.05
C GLU A 120 13.86 -15.03 -1.42
N GLY A 121 14.71 -14.09 -1.87
CA GLY A 121 15.24 -14.05 -3.23
C GLY A 121 15.13 -12.66 -3.85
N GLY A 122 16.26 -11.98 -3.98
CA GLY A 122 16.39 -10.95 -5.01
C GLY A 122 16.74 -11.65 -6.31
N ASP A 123 16.08 -11.30 -7.41
CA ASP A 123 16.63 -11.62 -8.71
C ASP A 123 18.08 -11.08 -8.76
N ASP A 124 19.00 -11.73 -9.49
CA ASP A 124 20.36 -11.23 -9.79
C ASP A 124 20.36 -9.90 -10.59
N ASN A 125 19.23 -9.19 -10.59
CA ASN A 125 18.97 -7.93 -11.26
C ASN A 125 19.36 -6.71 -10.41
N GLU A 126 19.83 -6.84 -9.16
CA GLU A 126 20.18 -5.69 -8.30
C GLU A 126 21.11 -4.70 -9.02
N ALA A 127 22.23 -5.19 -9.58
CA ALA A 127 23.18 -4.37 -10.32
C ALA A 127 22.54 -3.68 -11.53
N LYS A 128 21.61 -4.36 -12.21
CA LYS A 128 20.88 -3.83 -13.38
C LYS A 128 19.89 -2.73 -12.96
N VAL A 129 19.14 -2.92 -11.88
CA VAL A 129 18.22 -1.93 -11.32
C VAL A 129 18.98 -0.68 -10.88
N ILE A 130 20.10 -0.85 -10.15
CA ILE A 130 20.96 0.27 -9.73
C ILE A 130 21.48 1.04 -10.95
N LYS A 131 21.97 0.34 -11.98
CA LYS A 131 22.48 0.97 -13.20
C LYS A 131 21.39 1.78 -13.92
N VAL A 132 20.23 1.17 -14.19
CA VAL A 132 19.12 1.82 -14.91
C VAL A 132 18.57 3.01 -14.12
N SER A 133 18.44 2.87 -12.79
CA SER A 133 18.00 3.96 -11.92
C SER A 133 18.96 5.14 -11.96
N ARG A 134 20.29 4.89 -11.89
CA ARG A 134 21.32 5.93 -12.00
C ARG A 134 21.31 6.61 -13.37
N GLU A 135 21.12 5.87 -14.46
CA GLU A 135 21.06 6.43 -15.81
C GLU A 135 19.84 7.35 -15.99
N ARG A 136 18.68 7.01 -15.42
CA ARG A 136 17.43 7.76 -15.60
C ARG A 136 17.26 8.92 -14.63
N TYR A 137 17.65 8.72 -13.36
CA TYR A 137 17.27 9.61 -12.27
C TYR A 137 18.46 10.26 -11.57
N ALA A 138 19.68 9.76 -11.74
CA ALA A 138 20.85 10.39 -11.13
C ALA A 138 21.47 11.45 -12.05
N LYS A 139 22.16 12.40 -11.43
CA LYS A 139 23.04 13.36 -12.10
C LYS A 139 24.45 13.19 -11.56
N PRO A 140 25.48 13.42 -12.39
CA PRO A 140 26.86 13.48 -11.91
C PRO A 140 26.98 14.48 -10.75
N ARG A 141 27.73 14.07 -9.72
CA ARG A 141 27.84 14.81 -8.47
C ARG A 141 28.38 16.23 -8.70
N ASP A 142 29.38 16.37 -9.56
CA ASP A 142 29.97 17.64 -9.97
C ASP A 142 28.95 18.60 -10.60
N VAL A 143 28.05 18.10 -11.44
CA VAL A 143 26.97 18.91 -12.04
C VAL A 143 25.97 19.39 -11.00
N VAL A 144 25.66 18.55 -10.00
CA VAL A 144 24.78 18.93 -8.88
C VAL A 144 25.46 19.93 -7.96
N GLU A 145 26.73 19.71 -7.62
CA GLU A 145 27.53 20.62 -6.81
C GLU A 145 27.67 22.00 -7.47
N GLU A 146 27.96 22.05 -8.78
CA GLU A 146 28.02 23.31 -9.52
C GLU A 146 26.68 24.04 -9.53
N ARG A 147 25.57 23.31 -9.71
CA ARG A 147 24.22 23.89 -9.62
C ARG A 147 23.93 24.46 -8.24
N ILE A 148 24.26 23.74 -7.17
CA ILE A 148 24.07 24.20 -5.79
C ILE A 148 24.91 25.44 -5.53
N LEU A 149 26.18 25.45 -5.92
CA LEU A 149 27.10 26.59 -5.75
C LEU A 149 26.62 27.83 -6.49
N ARG A 150 26.16 27.67 -7.74
CA ARG A 150 25.61 28.76 -8.56
C ARG A 150 24.33 29.33 -7.94
N TRP A 151 23.55 28.51 -7.23
CA TRP A 151 22.31 28.91 -6.58
C TRP A 151 22.53 29.50 -5.17
N SER A 152 23.53 29.03 -4.44
CA SER A 152 23.84 29.47 -3.06
C SER A 152 24.70 30.73 -2.98
N GLY A 153 25.28 31.18 -4.11
CA GLY A 153 26.10 32.40 -4.17
C GLY A 153 27.44 32.32 -3.42
N VAL A 154 27.93 31.10 -3.14
CA VAL A 154 29.18 30.87 -2.38
C VAL A 154 30.33 30.62 -3.36
N GLU A 155 31.42 31.40 -3.25
CA GLU A 155 32.64 31.20 -4.05
C GLU A 155 33.42 29.95 -3.62
N ILE A 156 33.99 29.25 -4.60
CA ILE A 156 34.66 27.95 -4.44
C ILE A 156 36.08 28.16 -3.83
N PRO A 157 36.44 27.50 -2.71
CA PRO A 157 37.84 27.41 -2.32
C PRO A 157 38.59 26.55 -3.36
N GLN A 158 39.65 27.09 -3.97
CA GLN A 158 40.43 26.37 -4.98
C GLN A 158 40.83 24.97 -4.49
N LYS A 159 40.54 23.93 -5.30
CA LYS A 159 41.00 22.55 -5.08
C LYS A 159 42.53 22.57 -4.99
N LYS A 160 43.09 22.35 -3.79
CA LYS A 160 44.52 22.07 -3.64
C LYS A 160 44.82 20.75 -4.34
N GLU A 161 45.65 20.78 -5.38
CA GLU A 161 46.22 19.58 -5.99
C GLU A 161 46.93 18.77 -4.91
N LYS A 162 46.49 17.52 -4.72
CA LYS A 162 47.22 16.56 -3.89
C LYS A 162 48.52 16.23 -4.64
N LYS A 163 49.65 16.71 -4.13
CA LYS A 163 50.97 16.26 -4.60
C LYS A 163 51.07 14.74 -4.42
N PRO A 164 51.59 14.00 -5.41
CA PRO A 164 51.84 12.58 -5.24
C PRO A 164 52.87 12.41 -4.11
N TYR A 165 52.59 11.48 -3.19
CA TYR A 165 53.58 11.02 -2.22
C TYR A 165 54.67 10.27 -2.99
N ASN A 166 55.91 10.74 -2.86
CA ASN A 166 57.11 9.99 -3.23
C ASN A 166 57.36 8.85 -2.24
#